data_AF-A0A7W8YZ69-F1
#
_entry.id   AF-A0A7W8YZ69-F1
#
_cell.length_a   1.000
_cell.length_b   1.000
_cell.length_c   1.000
_cell.angle_alpha   90.00
_cell.angle_beta   90.00
_cell.angle_gamma   90.00
#
_symmetry.space_group_name_H-M   'P 1'
#
loop_
_entity.id
_entity.type
_entity.pdbx_description
1 polymer ?
#
loop_
_entity_poly.entity_id
_entity_poly.type
_entity_poly.pdbx_seq_one_letter_code
_entity_poly.pdbx_strand_id
1 'polypeptide(L)'
;MSRAILKPARRSKPMIRRLISAAIGILTVAVLTAPPATALALPTPKDFVSNLDLECFKTSPYQPPATTLTLRHLNPVLGNLPTEQVTLGPREQLCVPVAKNNVLPPTPVLEFIRYVDLACYRIQGASVNTQLVLSHLNPVLQTLPRQQVTMNAPQHLCVPVAKNNVTPPAEVLSLVSHIDLKCYDITPNTPLNLQLGLRQLNPVLVDRIPAHSAQVAAARQLCVPVFKAGDTVPSAVVNILRWIDLEKYDILTQATPTISLTLRHLNPVLGKLPVEQATIGSAVQLAVPVAKNGQFPPS
;
A
#
# COMPACT_ATOMS: atom_id res chain seq x y z
N MET A 1 -55.52 58.45 -48.55
CA MET A 1 -54.20 58.85 -48.02
C MET A 1 -53.13 57.96 -48.64
N SER A 2 -52.18 58.61 -49.31
CA SER A 2 -51.14 58.07 -50.17
C SER A 2 -50.19 57.07 -49.48
N ARG A 3 -49.70 56.09 -50.23
CA ARG A 3 -48.28 55.69 -50.18
C ARG A 3 -47.84 55.09 -51.51
N ALA A 4 -46.78 55.70 -52.04
CA ALA A 4 -46.24 55.52 -53.37
C ALA A 4 -45.25 54.35 -53.46
N ILE A 5 -45.18 53.83 -54.69
CA ILE A 5 -44.22 52.91 -55.29
C ILE A 5 -42.90 53.66 -55.58
N LEU A 6 -41.72 53.03 -55.41
CA LEU A 6 -40.57 53.10 -56.35
C LEU A 6 -39.37 52.23 -55.93
N LYS A 7 -39.32 51.04 -56.55
CA LYS A 7 -38.27 50.38 -57.37
C LYS A 7 -36.73 50.69 -57.25
N PRO A 8 -35.88 49.78 -57.79
CA PRO A 8 -34.55 49.40 -57.28
C PRO A 8 -33.37 49.92 -58.13
N ALA A 9 -32.12 49.63 -57.72
CA ALA A 9 -30.99 49.60 -58.66
C ALA A 9 -29.88 48.61 -58.25
N ARG A 10 -29.65 47.61 -59.11
CA ARG A 10 -28.40 46.86 -59.28
C ARG A 10 -27.29 47.81 -59.77
N ARG A 11 -26.04 47.63 -59.34
CA ARG A 11 -24.89 47.91 -60.21
C ARG A 11 -23.67 47.06 -59.89
N SER A 12 -23.01 46.68 -60.97
CA SER A 12 -21.97 45.68 -61.20
C SER A 12 -20.53 46.23 -61.07
N LYS A 13 -19.60 45.28 -60.90
CA LYS A 13 -18.11 45.29 -60.83
C LYS A 13 -17.40 46.19 -61.86
N PRO A 14 -16.15 46.67 -61.64
CA PRO A 14 -14.90 45.95 -62.02
C PRO A 14 -13.70 46.15 -61.02
N MET A 15 -12.86 45.14 -60.74
CA MET A 15 -11.52 44.82 -61.32
C MET A 15 -10.34 45.80 -61.03
N ILE A 16 -9.30 45.24 -60.38
CA ILE A 16 -7.84 45.44 -60.60
C ILE A 16 -7.16 46.71 -60.02
N ARG A 17 -6.25 46.55 -59.02
CA ARG A 17 -4.76 46.68 -59.13
C ARG A 17 -4.05 46.77 -57.76
N ARG A 18 -3.17 45.78 -57.51
CA ARG A 18 -1.78 45.84 -57.01
C ARG A 18 -1.42 46.74 -55.80
N LEU A 19 -0.79 46.15 -54.77
CA LEU A 19 0.67 46.25 -54.44
C LEU A 19 0.97 45.68 -53.02
N ILE A 20 1.91 44.73 -52.98
CA ILE A 20 3.03 44.53 -52.02
C ILE A 20 2.75 44.75 -50.52
N SER A 21 2.84 43.66 -49.74
CA SER A 21 3.64 43.59 -48.51
C SER A 21 3.91 42.14 -48.13
N ALA A 22 5.13 41.69 -48.41
CA ALA A 22 5.70 40.50 -47.80
C ALA A 22 6.10 40.86 -46.36
N ALA A 23 5.39 40.30 -45.38
CA ALA A 23 5.84 40.27 -44.00
C ALA A 23 5.93 38.81 -43.57
N ILE A 24 7.17 38.38 -43.36
CA ILE A 24 7.59 37.08 -42.89
C ILE A 24 7.06 36.91 -41.47
N GLY A 25 5.97 36.15 -41.32
CA GLY A 25 5.52 35.63 -40.02
C GLY A 25 6.26 34.34 -39.72
N ILE A 26 7.47 34.42 -39.14
CA ILE A 26 8.09 33.27 -38.49
C ILE A 26 7.24 32.99 -37.24
N LEU A 27 6.31 32.05 -37.37
CA LEU A 27 5.60 31.48 -36.23
C LEU A 27 6.62 30.59 -35.49
N THR A 28 7.24 31.14 -34.45
CA THR A 28 8.02 30.37 -33.49
C THR A 28 7.05 29.44 -32.76
N VAL A 29 6.96 28.19 -33.22
CA VAL A 29 6.39 27.10 -32.42
C VAL A 29 7.38 26.85 -31.29
N ALA A 30 7.16 27.52 -30.16
CA ALA A 30 7.79 27.16 -28.91
C ALA A 30 7.24 25.78 -28.51
N VAL A 31 7.92 24.72 -28.94
CA VAL A 31 7.72 23.39 -28.40
C VAL A 31 8.09 23.48 -26.92
N LEU A 32 7.08 23.58 -26.07
CA LEU A 32 7.21 23.34 -24.63
C LEU A 32 7.62 21.87 -24.48
N THR A 33 8.92 21.61 -24.56
CA THR A 33 9.49 20.35 -24.10
C THR A 33 9.28 20.31 -22.60
N ALA A 34 8.15 19.74 -22.18
CA ALA A 34 7.96 19.38 -20.78
C ALA A 34 9.16 18.49 -20.39
N PRO A 35 9.87 18.82 -19.30
CA PRO A 35 10.95 17.96 -18.83
C PRO A 35 10.38 16.54 -18.63
N PRO A 36 11.11 15.49 -19.05
CA PRO A 36 10.63 14.13 -18.89
C PRO A 36 10.33 13.90 -17.41
N ALA A 37 9.13 13.39 -17.11
CA ALA A 37 8.79 12.96 -15.76
C ALA A 37 9.83 11.93 -15.33
N THR A 38 10.66 12.29 -14.35
CA THR A 38 11.64 11.37 -13.77
C THR A 38 10.87 10.31 -12.99
N ALA A 39 10.84 9.09 -13.50
CA ALA A 39 10.26 7.95 -12.79
C ALA A 39 10.90 7.81 -11.40
N LEU A 40 10.07 7.58 -10.38
CA LEU A 40 10.57 7.36 -9.01
C LEU A 40 11.43 6.10 -8.98
N ALA A 41 12.65 6.23 -8.46
CA ALA A 41 13.51 5.08 -8.22
C ALA A 41 12.90 4.21 -7.11
N LEU A 42 12.94 2.88 -7.31
CA LEU A 42 12.54 1.96 -6.25
C LEU A 42 13.42 2.16 -5.01
N PRO A 43 12.85 2.12 -3.79
CA PRO A 43 13.63 2.20 -2.57
C PRO A 43 14.50 0.96 -2.42
N THR A 44 15.59 1.08 -1.67
CA THR A 44 16.37 -0.08 -1.26
C THR A 44 15.51 -1.00 -0.37
N PRO A 45 15.77 -2.32 -0.33
CA PRO A 45 15.03 -3.22 0.55
C PRO A 45 15.07 -2.78 2.01
N LYS A 46 16.25 -2.35 2.49
CA LYS A 46 16.41 -1.87 3.85
C LYS A 46 15.60 -0.61 4.12
N ASP A 47 15.69 0.39 3.25
CA ASP A 47 15.00 1.67 3.47
C ASP A 47 13.49 1.49 3.45
N PHE A 48 12.97 0.66 2.55
CA PHE A 48 11.54 0.36 2.49
C PHE A 48 11.07 -0.40 3.73
N VAL A 49 11.69 -1.53 4.05
CA VAL A 49 11.21 -2.43 5.11
C VAL A 49 11.37 -1.81 6.49
N SER A 50 12.52 -1.19 6.81
CA SER A 50 12.77 -0.59 8.13
C SER A 50 11.77 0.52 8.49
N ASN A 51 11.10 1.11 7.50
CA ASN A 51 10.14 2.19 7.71
C ASN A 51 8.67 1.74 7.55
N LEU A 52 8.42 0.46 7.24
CA LEU A 52 7.08 -0.06 6.99
C LEU A 52 6.40 -0.52 8.28
N ASP A 53 5.70 0.40 8.91
CA ASP A 53 4.89 0.13 10.09
C ASP A 53 3.42 0.34 9.80
N LEU A 54 2.60 -0.60 10.26
CA LEU A 54 1.18 -0.59 9.95
C LEU A 54 0.34 -0.63 11.23
N GLU A 55 -0.64 0.26 11.33
CA GLU A 55 -1.69 0.20 12.33
C GLU A 55 -2.88 -0.55 11.76
N CYS A 56 -3.35 -1.58 12.46
CA CYS A 56 -4.40 -2.49 12.01
C CYS A 56 -5.70 -2.26 12.78
N PHE A 57 -6.77 -2.04 12.02
CA PHE A 57 -8.10 -1.73 12.51
C PHE A 57 -9.03 -2.91 12.31
N LYS A 58 -9.92 -3.16 13.29
CA LYS A 58 -11.07 -4.03 13.04
C LYS A 58 -11.97 -3.39 11.99
N THR A 59 -12.48 -4.19 11.07
CA THR A 59 -13.42 -3.73 10.04
C THR A 59 -14.83 -4.22 10.31
N SER A 60 -15.82 -3.54 9.73
CA SER A 60 -17.15 -4.13 9.52
C SER A 60 -17.03 -5.49 8.79
N PRO A 61 -17.89 -6.47 9.12
CA PRO A 61 -17.87 -7.78 8.48
C PRO A 61 -17.98 -7.68 6.97
N TYR A 62 -17.19 -8.49 6.27
CA TYR A 62 -17.27 -8.68 4.83
C TYR A 62 -16.79 -10.08 4.47
N GLN A 63 -17.53 -10.75 3.61
CA GLN A 63 -17.19 -12.07 3.08
C GLN A 63 -16.87 -11.94 1.59
N PRO A 64 -15.62 -12.15 1.15
CA PRO A 64 -15.30 -12.19 -0.26
C PRO A 64 -15.93 -13.41 -0.94
N PRO A 65 -16.12 -13.38 -2.27
CA PRO A 65 -16.38 -14.59 -3.05
C PRO A 65 -15.34 -15.68 -2.75
N ALA A 66 -15.79 -16.94 -2.72
CA ALA A 66 -14.89 -18.07 -2.46
C ALA A 66 -13.73 -18.07 -3.47
N THR A 67 -12.53 -17.77 -2.98
CA THR A 67 -11.34 -17.58 -3.79
C THR A 67 -10.21 -18.43 -3.21
N THR A 68 -9.76 -19.41 -3.97
CA THR A 68 -8.63 -20.27 -3.60
C THR A 68 -7.36 -19.77 -4.28
N LEU A 69 -6.29 -19.62 -3.50
CA LEU A 69 -4.99 -19.14 -3.94
C LEU A 69 -3.93 -20.18 -3.62
N THR A 70 -2.98 -20.36 -4.55
CA THR A 70 -1.79 -21.17 -4.31
C THR A 70 -0.65 -20.24 -3.90
N LEU A 71 -0.10 -20.41 -2.70
CA LEU A 71 0.90 -19.53 -2.09
C LEU A 71 2.27 -20.19 -1.95
N ARG A 72 3.33 -19.40 -2.11
CA ARG A 72 4.74 -19.79 -1.89
C ARG A 72 5.48 -18.69 -1.14
N HIS A 73 6.26 -19.03 -0.11
CA HIS A 73 7.05 -18.06 0.65
C HIS A 73 8.18 -17.45 -0.17
N LEU A 74 8.41 -16.15 0.03
CA LEU A 74 9.50 -15.40 -0.62
C LEU A 74 10.70 -15.21 0.27
N ASN A 75 10.45 -15.18 1.58
CA ASN A 75 11.51 -14.93 2.53
C ASN A 75 12.58 -16.03 2.43
N PRO A 76 13.88 -15.68 2.34
CA PRO A 76 14.96 -16.66 2.17
C PRO A 76 15.08 -17.66 3.32
N VAL A 77 14.67 -17.29 4.55
CA VAL A 77 14.66 -18.19 5.71
C VAL A 77 13.52 -19.21 5.62
N LEU A 78 12.43 -18.89 4.91
CA LEU A 78 11.22 -19.70 4.82
C LEU A 78 11.01 -20.34 3.45
N GLY A 79 11.97 -20.19 2.54
CA GLY A 79 11.85 -20.61 1.13
C GLY A 79 11.70 -22.13 0.93
N ASN A 80 12.05 -22.92 1.94
CA ASN A 80 11.90 -24.38 1.94
C ASN A 80 10.53 -24.87 2.43
N LEU A 81 9.67 -23.97 2.93
CA LEU A 81 8.31 -24.34 3.28
C LEU A 81 7.52 -24.72 2.00
N PRO A 82 6.63 -25.72 2.09
CA PRO A 82 5.89 -26.18 0.93
C PRO A 82 4.98 -25.09 0.37
N THR A 83 4.72 -25.18 -0.94
CA THR A 83 3.63 -24.43 -1.57
C THR A 83 2.31 -24.97 -1.03
N GLU A 84 1.34 -24.09 -0.77
CA GLU A 84 0.07 -24.47 -0.16
C GLU A 84 -1.11 -23.78 -0.87
N GLN A 85 -2.31 -24.35 -0.71
CA GLN A 85 -3.54 -23.70 -1.14
C GLN A 85 -4.27 -23.13 0.07
N VAL A 86 -4.75 -21.89 -0.05
CA VAL A 86 -5.58 -21.24 0.96
C VAL A 86 -6.86 -20.74 0.31
N THR A 87 -7.95 -20.71 1.07
CA THR A 87 -9.20 -20.08 0.63
C THR A 87 -9.45 -18.84 1.48
N LEU A 88 -9.78 -17.72 0.81
CA LEU A 88 -10.12 -16.48 1.51
C LEU A 88 -11.41 -16.65 2.31
N GLY A 89 -11.30 -16.47 3.62
CA GLY A 89 -12.42 -16.29 4.55
C GLY A 89 -12.82 -14.82 4.69
N PRO A 90 -13.57 -14.46 5.74
CA PRO A 90 -14.00 -13.08 5.95
C PRO A 90 -12.82 -12.12 6.16
N ARG A 91 -13.02 -10.85 5.77
CA ARG A 91 -12.09 -9.77 6.11
C ARG A 91 -12.25 -9.42 7.58
N GLU A 92 -11.15 -9.44 8.32
CA GLU A 92 -11.16 -9.12 9.75
C GLU A 92 -10.49 -7.78 10.06
N GLN A 93 -9.50 -7.38 9.25
CA GLN A 93 -8.72 -6.19 9.52
C GLN A 93 -8.37 -5.40 8.26
N LEU A 94 -8.12 -4.10 8.46
CA LEU A 94 -7.46 -3.21 7.51
C LEU A 94 -6.23 -2.61 8.20
N CYS A 95 -5.05 -2.86 7.65
CA CYS A 95 -3.78 -2.32 8.13
C CYS A 95 -3.33 -1.16 7.24
N VAL A 96 -2.92 -0.04 7.84
CA VAL A 96 -2.58 1.20 7.14
C VAL A 96 -1.28 1.80 7.69
N PRO A 97 -0.50 2.53 6.88
CA PRO A 97 0.84 2.94 7.25
C PRO A 97 0.84 4.05 8.31
N VAL A 98 1.72 3.91 9.30
CA VAL A 98 1.92 4.87 10.40
C VAL A 98 3.39 5.18 10.63
N ALA A 99 3.67 6.37 11.13
CA ALA A 99 4.96 6.73 11.73
C ALA A 99 4.91 6.56 13.25
N LYS A 100 6.05 6.23 13.85
CA LYS A 100 6.23 6.15 15.31
C LYS A 100 7.02 7.33 15.84
N ASN A 101 6.60 7.86 16.98
CA ASN A 101 7.30 8.92 17.74
C ASN A 101 7.72 10.10 16.86
N ASN A 102 6.87 10.48 15.90
CA ASN A 102 7.12 11.53 14.91
C ASN A 102 8.32 11.31 13.97
N VAL A 103 8.95 10.14 13.99
CA VAL A 103 10.00 9.75 13.05
C VAL A 103 9.36 9.39 11.72
N LEU A 104 9.52 10.26 10.72
CA LEU A 104 9.03 10.01 9.37
C LEU A 104 10.02 9.18 8.56
N PRO A 105 9.53 8.30 7.66
CA PRO A 105 10.37 7.72 6.63
C PRO A 105 11.02 8.81 5.77
N PRO A 106 12.23 8.58 5.22
CA PRO A 106 12.81 9.47 4.21
C PRO A 106 11.84 9.69 3.04
N THR A 107 11.83 10.90 2.46
CA THR A 107 10.84 11.28 1.41
C THR A 107 10.71 10.27 0.28
N PRO A 108 11.81 9.75 -0.34
CA PRO A 108 11.68 8.79 -1.43
C PRO A 108 11.00 7.47 -1.01
N VAL A 109 11.09 7.11 0.28
CA VAL A 109 10.47 5.91 0.83
C VAL A 109 9.02 6.18 1.21
N LEU A 110 8.76 7.35 1.81
CA LEU A 110 7.42 7.79 2.23
C LEU A 110 6.43 7.79 1.05
N GLU A 111 6.90 8.14 -0.14
CA GLU A 111 6.10 8.13 -1.38
C GLU A 111 5.55 6.75 -1.73
N PHE A 112 6.23 5.67 -1.33
CA PHE A 112 5.72 4.30 -1.47
C PHE A 112 4.90 3.89 -0.25
N ILE A 113 5.46 4.05 0.96
CA ILE A 113 4.87 3.52 2.20
C ILE A 113 3.47 4.08 2.45
N ARG A 114 3.22 5.35 2.14
CA ARG A 114 1.89 5.98 2.37
C ARG A 114 0.74 5.31 1.61
N TYR A 115 1.03 4.48 0.61
CA TYR A 115 0.05 3.72 -0.16
C TYR A 115 -0.01 2.22 0.22
N VAL A 116 0.76 1.76 1.20
CA VAL A 116 0.76 0.35 1.63
C VAL A 116 -0.40 0.07 2.57
N ASP A 117 -1.57 -0.14 1.99
CA ASP A 117 -2.77 -0.52 2.72
C ASP A 117 -3.10 -1.98 2.49
N LEU A 118 -3.29 -2.75 3.56
CA LEU A 118 -3.50 -4.19 3.47
C LEU A 118 -4.85 -4.59 4.08
N ALA A 119 -5.71 -5.21 3.28
CA ALA A 119 -6.89 -5.90 3.78
C ALA A 119 -6.51 -7.33 4.20
N CYS A 120 -6.79 -7.70 5.44
CA CYS A 120 -6.44 -9.00 6.00
C CYS A 120 -7.66 -9.90 6.12
N TYR A 121 -7.62 -11.01 5.40
CA TYR A 121 -8.66 -12.03 5.37
C TYR A 121 -8.26 -13.21 6.22
N ARG A 122 -9.23 -13.78 6.94
CA ARG A 122 -9.06 -15.07 7.61
C ARG A 122 -8.67 -16.11 6.58
N ILE A 123 -7.68 -16.93 6.90
CA ILE A 123 -7.34 -18.14 6.15
C ILE A 123 -7.13 -19.29 7.12
N GLN A 124 -7.08 -20.51 6.58
CA GLN A 124 -6.67 -21.71 7.31
C GLN A 124 -5.64 -22.45 6.46
N GLY A 125 -4.77 -23.21 7.11
CA GLY A 125 -3.70 -23.96 6.46
C GLY A 125 -2.93 -24.80 7.47
N ALA A 126 -1.94 -25.54 6.99
CA ALA A 126 -1.13 -26.41 7.84
C ALA A 126 -0.23 -25.60 8.78
N SER A 127 -0.06 -26.08 10.00
CA SER A 127 0.95 -25.55 10.93
C SER A 127 2.36 -25.86 10.43
N VAL A 128 3.28 -24.91 10.60
CA VAL A 128 4.68 -25.03 10.15
C VAL A 128 5.68 -25.23 11.29
N ASN A 129 5.30 -24.91 12.53
CA ASN A 129 6.08 -25.11 13.76
C ASN A 129 7.57 -24.71 13.63
N THR A 130 7.82 -23.54 13.02
CA THR A 130 9.17 -23.10 12.67
C THR A 130 9.73 -22.16 13.74
N GLN A 131 10.87 -22.53 14.34
CA GLN A 131 11.57 -21.67 15.29
C GLN A 131 12.37 -20.58 14.58
N LEU A 132 12.26 -19.35 15.08
CA LEU A 132 12.84 -18.15 14.49
C LEU A 132 13.41 -17.24 15.58
N VAL A 133 14.45 -16.49 15.23
CA VAL A 133 14.99 -15.39 16.02
C VAL A 133 14.69 -14.08 15.30
N LEU A 134 13.87 -13.22 15.92
CA LEU A 134 13.45 -11.93 15.37
C LEU A 134 14.37 -10.80 15.86
N SER A 135 14.64 -9.85 14.97
CA SER A 135 15.36 -8.60 15.28
C SER A 135 14.57 -7.43 14.70
N HIS A 136 14.22 -6.42 15.51
CA HIS A 136 13.50 -5.26 15.01
C HIS A 136 14.33 -4.47 13.98
N LEU A 137 13.67 -4.07 12.89
CA LEU A 137 14.24 -3.26 11.82
C LEU A 137 13.85 -1.79 11.92
N ASN A 138 12.80 -1.48 12.69
CA ASN A 138 12.36 -0.11 12.85
C ASN A 138 13.40 0.72 13.63
N PRO A 139 13.78 1.92 13.15
CA PRO A 139 14.79 2.76 13.81
C PRO A 139 14.50 3.12 15.28
N VAL A 140 13.23 3.15 15.69
CA VAL A 140 12.78 3.42 17.06
C VAL A 140 12.88 2.18 17.96
N LEU A 141 12.82 0.97 17.38
CA LEU A 141 12.76 -0.30 18.11
C LEU A 141 14.01 -1.18 17.95
N GLN A 142 14.95 -0.80 17.09
CA GLN A 142 16.13 -1.61 16.74
C GLN A 142 17.09 -1.91 17.91
N THR A 143 17.01 -1.16 19.01
CA THR A 143 17.85 -1.38 20.20
C THR A 143 17.28 -2.45 21.13
N LEU A 144 16.06 -2.93 20.87
CA LEU A 144 15.43 -3.95 21.68
C LEU A 144 16.13 -5.31 21.50
N PRO A 145 16.13 -6.17 22.54
CA PRO A 145 16.71 -7.50 22.44
C PRO A 145 16.04 -8.33 21.35
N ARG A 146 16.80 -9.27 20.78
CA ARG A 146 16.26 -10.27 19.87
C ARG A 146 15.27 -11.18 20.58
N GLN A 147 14.22 -11.59 19.87
CA GLN A 147 13.17 -12.46 20.42
C GLN A 147 13.18 -13.82 19.73
N GLN A 148 13.07 -14.91 20.50
CA GLN A 148 12.85 -16.24 19.93
C GLN A 148 11.35 -16.52 19.87
N VAL A 149 10.87 -16.99 18.73
CA VAL A 149 9.47 -17.37 18.52
C VAL A 149 9.36 -18.67 17.76
N THR A 150 8.24 -19.37 17.94
CA THR A 150 7.79 -20.47 17.08
C THR A 150 6.60 -19.98 16.29
N MET A 151 6.72 -20.04 14.97
CA MET A 151 5.65 -19.75 14.01
C MET A 151 4.81 -21.01 13.82
N ASN A 152 3.52 -20.99 14.18
CA ASN A 152 2.68 -22.20 14.16
C ASN A 152 1.70 -22.18 12.99
N ALA A 153 0.45 -21.73 13.18
CA ALA A 153 -0.62 -21.89 12.19
C ALA A 153 -0.91 -20.57 11.45
N PRO A 154 -1.23 -20.61 10.15
CA PRO A 154 -1.67 -19.43 9.42
C PRO A 154 -3.04 -18.96 9.90
N GLN A 155 -3.18 -17.64 10.04
CA GLN A 155 -4.37 -16.97 10.54
C GLN A 155 -4.94 -15.99 9.52
N HIS A 156 -4.07 -15.23 8.83
CA HIS A 156 -4.49 -14.23 7.84
C HIS A 156 -3.68 -14.27 6.55
N LEU A 157 -4.31 -13.87 5.44
CA LEU A 157 -3.64 -13.35 4.26
C LEU A 157 -3.98 -11.87 4.13
N CYS A 158 -2.97 -11.02 4.19
CA CYS A 158 -3.08 -9.57 4.02
C CYS A 158 -2.65 -9.19 2.60
N VAL A 159 -3.53 -8.53 1.85
CA VAL A 159 -3.34 -8.21 0.42
C VAL A 159 -3.55 -6.72 0.15
N PRO A 160 -2.90 -6.14 -0.86
CA PRO A 160 -2.88 -4.71 -1.06
C PRO A 160 -4.20 -4.20 -1.63
N VAL A 161 -4.70 -3.11 -1.05
CA VAL A 161 -5.94 -2.44 -1.45
C VAL A 161 -5.71 -0.93 -1.59
N ALA A 162 -6.50 -0.27 -2.44
CA ALA A 162 -6.64 1.18 -2.46
C ALA A 162 -7.92 1.58 -1.73
N LYS A 163 -7.86 2.72 -1.02
CA LYS A 163 -9.01 3.34 -0.36
C LYS A 163 -9.63 4.41 -1.24
N ASN A 164 -10.96 4.47 -1.28
CA ASN A 164 -11.73 5.58 -1.88
C ASN A 164 -11.33 5.92 -3.32
N ASN A 165 -10.95 4.88 -4.10
CA ASN A 165 -10.44 5.00 -5.47
C ASN A 165 -9.16 5.85 -5.62
N VAL A 166 -8.43 6.13 -4.53
CA VAL A 166 -7.11 6.76 -4.61
C VAL A 166 -6.15 5.80 -5.29
N THR A 167 -5.71 6.16 -6.49
CA THR A 167 -4.81 5.34 -7.30
C THR A 167 -3.37 5.78 -7.03
N PRO A 168 -2.47 4.88 -6.58
CA PRO A 168 -1.05 5.20 -6.44
C PRO A 168 -0.43 5.55 -7.81
N PRO A 169 0.65 6.36 -7.84
CA PRO A 169 1.47 6.52 -9.03
C PRO A 169 1.94 5.16 -9.59
N ALA A 170 2.19 5.06 -10.90
CA ALA A 170 2.47 3.78 -11.55
C ALA A 170 3.67 3.05 -10.95
N GLU A 171 4.74 3.77 -10.62
CA GLU A 171 5.95 3.23 -9.99
C GLU A 171 5.64 2.69 -8.59
N VAL A 172 4.84 3.42 -7.81
CA VAL A 172 4.38 2.97 -6.49
C VAL A 172 3.50 1.74 -6.61
N LEU A 173 2.54 1.76 -7.54
CA LEU A 173 1.65 0.65 -7.81
C LEU A 173 2.42 -0.62 -8.21
N SER A 174 3.51 -0.47 -8.99
CA SER A 174 4.36 -1.57 -9.42
C SER A 174 5.07 -2.31 -8.27
N LEU A 175 5.23 -1.66 -7.11
CA LEU A 175 5.74 -2.30 -5.88
C LEU A 175 4.58 -2.75 -4.99
N VAL A 176 3.67 -1.83 -4.66
CA VAL A 176 2.63 -2.04 -3.64
C VAL A 176 1.62 -3.13 -4.03
N SER A 177 1.27 -3.24 -5.32
CA SER A 177 0.30 -4.24 -5.79
C SER A 177 0.72 -5.69 -5.58
N HIS A 178 1.98 -5.94 -5.27
CA HIS A 178 2.53 -7.29 -5.06
C HIS A 178 2.85 -7.61 -3.59
N ILE A 179 2.49 -6.73 -2.64
CA ILE A 179 2.71 -6.97 -1.20
C ILE A 179 1.63 -7.91 -0.65
N ASP A 180 1.84 -9.22 -0.77
CA ASP A 180 1.02 -10.22 -0.09
C ASP A 180 1.75 -10.78 1.14
N LEU A 181 1.11 -10.67 2.30
CA LEU A 181 1.67 -11.15 3.57
C LEU A 181 0.80 -12.24 4.18
N LYS A 182 1.39 -13.42 4.40
CA LYS A 182 0.76 -14.51 5.13
C LYS A 182 1.13 -14.39 6.61
N CYS A 183 0.14 -14.24 7.48
CA CYS A 183 0.33 -14.07 8.91
C CYS A 183 0.05 -15.35 9.68
N TYR A 184 1.01 -15.74 10.51
CA TYR A 184 0.95 -16.90 11.38
C TYR A 184 0.80 -16.47 12.82
N ASP A 185 0.15 -17.27 13.66
CA ASP A 185 0.33 -17.12 15.10
C ASP A 185 1.78 -17.44 15.52
N ILE A 186 2.19 -16.84 16.64
CA ILE A 186 3.52 -17.05 17.22
C ILE A 186 3.45 -17.28 18.72
N THR A 187 4.40 -18.07 19.23
CA THR A 187 4.61 -18.32 20.66
C THR A 187 6.11 -18.25 21.01
N PRO A 188 6.51 -17.77 22.20
CA PRO A 188 5.67 -17.12 23.20
C PRO A 188 5.19 -15.73 22.74
N ASN A 189 4.06 -15.30 23.29
CA ASN A 189 3.44 -14.00 23.02
C ASN A 189 4.05 -12.92 23.92
N THR A 190 5.36 -12.70 23.80
CA THR A 190 6.10 -11.78 24.66
C THR A 190 5.55 -10.35 24.50
N PRO A 191 5.20 -9.66 25.59
CA PRO A 191 4.74 -8.29 25.51
C PRO A 191 5.91 -7.31 25.33
N LEU A 192 5.71 -6.30 24.49
CA LEU A 192 6.68 -5.22 24.32
C LEU A 192 6.63 -4.22 25.48
N ASN A 193 5.44 -3.97 26.02
CA ASN A 193 5.17 -3.04 27.13
C ASN A 193 5.72 -1.63 26.90
N LEU A 194 5.65 -1.13 25.66
CA LEU A 194 6.09 0.22 25.28
C LEU A 194 4.91 1.12 24.93
N GLN A 195 4.99 2.38 25.33
CA GLN A 195 4.10 3.42 24.82
C GLN A 195 4.74 4.10 23.61
N LEU A 196 3.98 4.21 22.51
CA LEU A 196 4.43 4.82 21.26
C LEU A 196 3.43 5.88 20.82
N GLY A 197 3.92 7.00 20.28
CA GLY A 197 3.09 7.93 19.52
C GLY A 197 2.93 7.45 18.08
N LEU A 198 1.71 7.31 17.59
CA LEU A 198 1.39 6.91 16.23
C LEU A 198 0.82 8.10 15.45
N ARG A 199 1.23 8.23 14.19
CA ARG A 199 0.67 9.20 13.23
C ARG A 199 0.41 8.51 11.90
N GLN A 200 -0.80 8.65 11.37
CA GLN A 200 -1.18 8.14 10.07
C GLN A 200 -0.31 8.74 8.95
N LEU A 201 0.16 7.89 8.04
CA LEU A 201 0.84 8.29 6.82
C LEU A 201 -0.08 8.18 5.60
N ASN A 202 -1.18 7.44 5.71
CA ASN A 202 -2.09 7.26 4.60
C ASN A 202 -2.80 8.56 4.22
N PRO A 203 -2.80 8.96 2.92
CA PRO A 203 -3.38 10.24 2.49
C PRO A 203 -4.90 10.34 2.68
N VAL A 204 -5.62 9.22 2.83
CA VAL A 204 -7.07 9.21 3.08
C VAL A 204 -7.39 9.32 4.58
N LEU A 205 -6.45 8.95 5.46
CA LEU A 205 -6.69 8.85 6.91
C LEU A 205 -5.93 9.89 7.73
N VAL A 206 -4.88 10.52 7.19
CA VAL A 206 -4.02 11.46 7.91
C VAL A 206 -4.79 12.60 8.58
N ASP A 207 -5.82 13.13 7.91
CA ASP A 207 -6.66 14.21 8.46
C ASP A 207 -7.91 13.72 9.19
N ARG A 208 -8.11 12.40 9.28
CA ARG A 208 -9.32 11.79 9.87
C ARG A 208 -9.04 11.05 11.17
N ILE A 209 -7.80 10.60 11.37
CA ILE A 209 -7.35 9.96 12.59
C ILE A 209 -6.20 10.81 13.14
N PRO A 210 -6.40 11.52 14.26
CA PRO A 210 -5.35 12.33 14.84
C PRO A 210 -4.18 11.46 15.31
N ALA A 211 -3.01 12.08 15.42
CA ALA A 211 -1.89 11.45 16.10
C ALA A 211 -2.28 11.11 17.54
N HIS A 212 -1.89 9.94 18.02
CA HIS A 212 -2.35 9.41 19.31
C HIS A 212 -1.31 8.48 19.93
N SER A 213 -1.47 8.15 21.21
CA SER A 213 -0.59 7.20 21.90
C SER A 213 -1.18 5.79 21.88
N ALA A 214 -0.35 4.79 21.68
CA ALA A 214 -0.68 3.38 21.76
C ALA A 214 0.23 2.66 22.75
N GLN A 215 -0.35 1.89 23.67
CA GLN A 215 0.38 0.96 24.51
C GLN A 215 0.52 -0.37 23.76
N VAL A 216 1.75 -0.74 23.42
CA VAL A 216 2.07 -2.00 22.76
C VAL A 216 2.15 -3.12 23.80
N ALA A 217 1.34 -4.15 23.58
CA ALA A 217 1.20 -5.30 24.46
C ALA A 217 1.84 -6.55 23.83
N ALA A 218 1.15 -7.70 23.87
CA ALA A 218 1.65 -9.00 23.46
C ALA A 218 1.86 -9.12 21.94
N ALA A 219 2.99 -9.71 21.53
CA ALA A 219 3.18 -10.18 20.16
C ALA A 219 2.19 -11.32 19.85
N ARG A 220 1.49 -11.26 18.71
CA ARG A 220 0.46 -12.23 18.33
C ARG A 220 0.75 -12.95 17.04
N GLN A 221 1.25 -12.25 16.05
CA GLN A 221 1.41 -12.81 14.71
C GLN A 221 2.73 -12.40 14.08
N LEU A 222 3.24 -13.24 13.19
CA LEU A 222 4.31 -12.91 12.27
C LEU A 222 3.77 -13.01 10.84
N CYS A 223 3.79 -11.89 10.14
CA CYS A 223 3.40 -11.77 8.74
C CYS A 223 4.64 -11.84 7.85
N VAL A 224 4.63 -12.73 6.87
CA VAL A 224 5.78 -13.02 6.01
C VAL A 224 5.38 -12.95 4.53
N PRO A 225 6.29 -12.57 3.63
CA PRO A 225 5.95 -12.31 2.25
C PRO A 225 5.75 -13.61 1.47
N VAL A 226 4.69 -13.66 0.67
CA VAL A 226 4.35 -14.81 -0.18
C VAL A 226 4.11 -14.36 -1.63
N PHE A 227 4.37 -15.23 -2.60
CA PHE A 227 3.77 -15.14 -3.93
C PHE A 227 2.50 -15.97 -3.97
N LYS A 228 1.61 -15.53 -4.82
CA LYS A 228 0.44 -16.25 -5.29
C LYS A 228 0.68 -16.71 -6.73
N ALA A 229 0.23 -17.92 -7.06
CA ALA A 229 0.29 -18.41 -8.43
C ALA A 229 -0.53 -17.52 -9.38
N GLY A 230 -0.03 -17.32 -10.60
CA GLY A 230 -0.65 -16.46 -11.60
C GLY A 230 -0.22 -14.99 -11.54
N ASP A 231 0.61 -14.60 -10.57
CA ASP A 231 1.26 -13.28 -10.56
C ASP A 231 2.57 -13.28 -11.36
N THR A 232 2.90 -12.14 -11.98
CA THR A 232 4.18 -11.91 -12.65
C THR A 232 4.83 -10.70 -12.00
N VAL A 233 5.79 -10.95 -11.11
CA VAL A 233 6.43 -9.91 -10.31
C VAL A 233 7.82 -9.61 -10.85
N PRO A 234 8.14 -8.34 -11.19
CA PRO A 234 9.48 -7.97 -11.63
C PRO A 234 10.55 -8.33 -10.60
N SER A 235 11.71 -8.83 -11.04
CA SER A 235 12.79 -9.25 -10.13
C SER A 235 13.26 -8.14 -9.18
N ALA A 236 13.30 -6.89 -9.65
CA ALA A 236 13.62 -5.73 -8.82
C ALA A 236 12.61 -5.54 -7.67
N VAL A 237 11.33 -5.82 -7.90
CA VAL A 237 10.28 -5.77 -6.88
C VAL A 237 10.44 -6.96 -5.91
N VAL A 238 10.68 -8.17 -6.42
CA VAL A 238 10.94 -9.37 -5.58
C VAL A 238 12.10 -9.13 -4.60
N ASN A 239 13.15 -8.43 -5.04
CA ASN A 239 14.33 -8.12 -4.23
C ASN A 239 14.00 -7.26 -3.01
N ILE A 240 12.90 -6.51 -3.02
CA ILE A 240 12.38 -5.73 -1.89
C ILE A 240 11.37 -6.59 -1.10
N LEU A 241 10.36 -7.14 -1.78
CA LEU A 241 9.22 -7.82 -1.14
C LEU A 241 9.64 -8.97 -0.23
N ARG A 242 10.65 -9.75 -0.62
CA ARG A 242 11.10 -10.94 0.14
C ARG A 242 11.59 -10.64 1.55
N TRP A 243 11.79 -9.36 1.88
CA TRP A 243 12.25 -8.90 3.19
C TRP A 243 11.15 -8.28 4.04
N ILE A 244 9.91 -8.19 3.54
CA ILE A 244 8.80 -7.58 4.29
C ILE A 244 8.28 -8.59 5.30
N ASP A 245 8.85 -8.56 6.49
CA ASP A 245 8.37 -9.36 7.61
C ASP A 245 7.92 -8.45 8.73
N LEU A 246 6.68 -8.63 9.18
CA LEU A 246 6.04 -7.77 10.16
C LEU A 246 5.59 -8.60 11.37
N GLU A 247 6.09 -8.25 12.56
CA GLU A 247 5.56 -8.77 13.81
C GLU A 247 4.39 -7.90 14.26
N LYS A 248 3.24 -8.53 14.53
CA LYS A 248 2.01 -7.85 14.96
C LYS A 248 1.83 -7.99 16.45
N TYR A 249 1.71 -6.85 17.11
CA TYR A 249 1.43 -6.72 18.53
C TYR A 249 0.01 -6.27 18.76
N ASP A 250 -0.63 -6.76 19.81
CA ASP A 250 -1.84 -6.11 20.32
C ASP A 250 -1.50 -4.70 20.81
N ILE A 251 -2.41 -3.75 20.59
CA ILE A 251 -2.28 -2.39 21.12
C ILE A 251 -3.52 -1.98 21.90
N LEU A 252 -3.31 -1.14 22.91
CA LEU A 252 -4.35 -0.42 23.61
C LEU A 252 -4.24 1.06 23.23
N THR A 253 -5.28 1.60 22.62
CA THR A 253 -5.36 3.00 22.17
C THR A 253 -6.75 3.56 22.50
N GLN A 254 -6.88 4.88 22.47
CA GLN A 254 -8.18 5.54 22.59
C GLN A 254 -9.07 5.17 21.41
N ALA A 255 -10.39 5.20 21.62
CA ALA A 255 -11.34 4.97 20.54
C ALA A 255 -11.17 6.03 19.45
N THR A 256 -10.99 5.58 18.21
CA THR A 256 -10.91 6.44 17.03
C THR A 256 -12.29 6.67 16.42
N PRO A 257 -12.49 7.78 15.68
CA PRO A 257 -13.71 7.99 14.93
C PRO A 257 -14.01 6.82 14.00
N THR A 258 -15.29 6.47 13.88
CA THR A 258 -15.72 5.46 12.92
C THR A 258 -15.61 6.03 11.50
N ILE A 259 -14.90 5.34 10.62
CA ILE A 259 -14.61 5.82 9.26
C ILE A 259 -15.06 4.78 8.24
N SER A 260 -16.00 5.17 7.36
CA SER A 260 -16.42 4.36 6.20
C SER A 260 -15.49 4.60 5.01
N LEU A 261 -15.15 3.52 4.32
CA LEU A 261 -14.20 3.44 3.23
C LEU A 261 -14.72 2.50 2.14
N THR A 262 -14.33 2.78 0.90
CA THR A 262 -14.39 1.79 -0.18
C THR A 262 -13.00 1.20 -0.41
N LEU A 263 -12.90 -0.12 -0.58
CA LEU A 263 -11.64 -0.82 -0.82
C LEU A 263 -11.66 -1.47 -2.20
N ARG A 264 -10.56 -1.32 -2.95
CA ARG A 264 -10.32 -2.00 -4.22
C ARG A 264 -9.00 -2.74 -4.17
N HIS A 265 -9.00 -4.02 -4.49
CA HIS A 265 -7.77 -4.80 -4.59
C HIS A 265 -6.83 -4.24 -5.65
N LEU A 266 -5.58 -4.00 -5.26
CA LEU A 266 -4.50 -3.58 -6.18
C LEU A 266 -3.77 -4.78 -6.78
N ASN A 267 -3.87 -5.91 -6.09
CA ASN A 267 -3.26 -7.17 -6.46
C ASN A 267 -3.73 -7.65 -7.84
N PRO A 268 -2.84 -7.95 -8.81
CA PRO A 268 -3.24 -8.31 -10.18
C PRO A 268 -4.12 -9.58 -10.28
N VAL A 269 -3.91 -10.54 -9.38
CA VAL A 269 -4.67 -11.79 -9.34
C VAL A 269 -6.06 -11.58 -8.70
N LEU A 270 -6.13 -10.69 -7.71
CA LEU A 270 -7.37 -10.37 -6.97
C LEU A 270 -8.11 -9.14 -7.50
N GLY A 271 -7.59 -8.46 -8.51
CA GLY A 271 -8.12 -7.18 -9.02
C GLY A 271 -9.53 -7.28 -9.62
N LYS A 272 -10.01 -8.49 -9.90
CA LYS A 272 -11.38 -8.78 -10.36
C LYS A 272 -12.38 -9.00 -9.23
N LEU A 273 -11.92 -9.06 -7.97
CA LEU A 273 -12.84 -9.13 -6.84
C LEU A 273 -13.70 -7.87 -6.76
N PRO A 274 -14.95 -7.98 -6.23
CA PRO A 274 -15.81 -6.82 -6.04
C PRO A 274 -15.16 -5.72 -5.20
N VAL A 275 -15.58 -4.48 -5.43
CA VAL A 275 -15.25 -3.37 -4.54
C VAL A 275 -15.92 -3.63 -3.19
N GLU A 276 -15.18 -3.38 -2.11
CA GLU A 276 -15.64 -3.67 -0.75
C GLU A 276 -16.03 -2.40 -0.02
N GLN A 277 -16.99 -2.53 0.88
CA GLN A 277 -17.26 -1.51 1.89
C GLN A 277 -16.58 -1.93 3.19
N ALA A 278 -15.93 -0.98 3.85
CA ALA A 278 -15.29 -1.18 5.14
C ALA A 278 -15.57 -0.01 6.05
N THR A 279 -16.05 -0.28 7.25
CA THR A 279 -16.07 0.68 8.34
C THR A 279 -14.97 0.29 9.32
N ILE A 280 -13.99 1.18 9.54
CA ILE A 280 -12.97 1.00 10.58
C ILE A 280 -13.38 1.71 11.86
N GLY A 281 -13.13 1.04 12.99
CA GLY A 281 -13.32 1.57 14.34
C GLY A 281 -11.97 1.76 15.03
N SER A 282 -11.82 1.24 16.25
CA SER A 282 -10.56 1.26 17.00
C SER A 282 -9.47 0.42 16.33
N ALA A 283 -8.23 0.93 16.38
CA ALA A 283 -7.07 0.11 16.10
C ALA A 283 -6.89 -0.96 17.18
N VAL A 284 -6.42 -2.13 16.77
CA VAL A 284 -6.28 -3.31 17.64
C VAL A 284 -4.89 -3.91 17.59
N GLN A 285 -4.14 -3.69 16.52
CA GLN A 285 -2.78 -4.21 16.40
C GLN A 285 -1.84 -3.21 15.73
N LEU A 286 -0.56 -3.32 16.05
CA LEU A 286 0.55 -2.62 15.39
C LEU A 286 1.48 -3.66 14.77
N ALA A 287 1.69 -3.58 13.47
CA ALA A 287 2.66 -4.39 12.74
C ALA A 287 3.96 -3.61 12.59
N VAL A 288 5.08 -4.17 13.06
CA VAL A 288 6.41 -3.55 13.00
C VAL A 288 7.39 -4.44 12.26
N PRO A 289 8.34 -3.87 11.50
CA PRO A 289 9.24 -4.65 10.67
C PRO A 289 10.31 -5.35 11.50
N VAL A 290 10.57 -6.61 11.15
CA VAL A 290 11.55 -7.49 11.79
C VAL A 290 12.38 -8.23 10.75
N ALA A 291 13.61 -8.60 11.10
CA ALA A 291 14.43 -9.57 10.38
C ALA A 291 14.37 -10.93 11.09
N LYS A 292 14.60 -12.01 10.34
CA LYS A 292 14.65 -13.39 10.87
C LYS A 292 16.06 -13.96 10.83
N ASN A 293 16.46 -14.65 11.89
CA ASN A 293 17.68 -15.46 11.98
C ASN A 293 18.95 -14.71 11.56
N GLY A 294 19.01 -13.40 11.88
CA GLY A 294 20.14 -12.54 11.52
C GLY A 294 20.26 -12.22 10.02
N GLN A 295 19.26 -12.55 9.20
CA GLN A 295 19.19 -12.18 7.79
C GLN A 295 18.50 -10.82 7.65
N PHE A 296 19.29 -9.79 7.36
CA PHE A 296 18.82 -8.41 7.24
C PHE A 296 18.63 -8.00 5.77
N PRO A 297 17.66 -7.12 5.47
CA PRO A 297 17.52 -6.56 4.14
C PRO A 297 18.80 -5.81 3.73
N PRO A 298 19.28 -5.98 2.48
CA PRO A 298 20.43 -5.27 1.98
C PRO A 298 20.11 -3.79 1.76
N SER A 299 21.16 -2.97 1.86
CA SER A 299 21.18 -1.58 1.39
C SER A 299 21.18 -1.50 -0.14
#